data_AF-A0A292YW93-F1
#
_entry.id   AF-A0A292YW93-F1
#
_cell.length_a   1.000
_cell.length_b   1.000
_cell.length_c   1.000
_cell.angle_alpha   90.00
_cell.angle_beta   90.00
_cell.angle_gamma   90.00
#
_symmetry.space_group_name_H-M   'P 1'
#
loop_
_entity.id
_entity.type
_entity.pdbx_description
1 polymer ?
#
loop_
_entity_poly.entity_id
_entity_poly.type
_entity_poly.pdbx_seq_one_letter_code
_entity_poly.pdbx_strand_id
1 'polypeptide(L)'
;MTGLIADRQRRTLVDLLRVAFPHDNFPLGAYERTAQAVLDKAAGDPRLHGLLVQGLSDVDEEREVPFSELPAATAALVLRGLDRTPFLTGIVDVAVVALYDDHEVWEILGYEGASFDKGGYIDRGFDDLDWLPDPSIDNEVA
;
A
#
# COMPACT_ATOMS: atom_id res chain seq x y z
N MET A 1 8.94 23.67 -14.57
CA MET A 1 8.51 22.47 -15.30
C MET A 1 8.81 21.28 -14.42
N THR A 2 7.83 20.85 -13.62
CA THR A 2 7.91 19.61 -12.87
C THR A 2 8.06 18.49 -13.90
N GLY A 3 9.14 17.71 -13.82
CA GLY A 3 9.45 16.68 -14.82
C GLY A 3 8.32 15.65 -14.88
N LEU A 4 8.06 15.08 -16.05
CA LEU A 4 7.07 14.01 -16.15
C LEU A 4 7.67 12.73 -15.52
N ILE A 5 6.96 12.08 -14.61
CA ILE A 5 7.33 10.73 -14.14
C ILE A 5 7.14 9.75 -15.30
N ALA A 6 8.22 9.08 -15.71
CA ALA A 6 8.23 8.16 -16.85
C ALA A 6 7.51 6.84 -16.56
N ASP A 7 7.01 6.16 -17.60
CA ASP A 7 6.30 4.88 -17.44
C ASP A 7 7.15 3.79 -16.78
N ARG A 8 8.48 3.81 -17.00
CA ARG A 8 9.42 2.94 -16.30
C ARG A 8 9.39 3.20 -14.79
N GLN A 9 9.52 4.46 -14.38
CA GLN A 9 9.47 4.86 -12.97
C GLN A 9 8.10 4.53 -12.32
N ARG A 10 6.99 4.65 -13.06
CA ARG A 10 5.66 4.22 -12.58
C ARG A 10 5.62 2.73 -12.27
N ARG A 11 6.14 1.89 -13.17
CA ARG A 11 6.23 0.44 -12.94
C ARG A 11 7.12 0.11 -11.75
N THR A 12 8.29 0.73 -11.66
CA THR A 12 9.19 0.59 -10.50
C THR A 12 8.48 0.96 -9.18
N LEU A 13 7.68 2.02 -9.18
CA LEU A 13 6.91 2.41 -7.99
C LEU A 13 5.87 1.34 -7.60
N VAL A 14 5.13 0.78 -8.57
CA VAL A 14 4.18 -0.32 -8.32
C VAL A 14 4.90 -1.54 -7.74
N ASP A 15 6.03 -1.93 -8.32
CA ASP A 15 6.81 -3.07 -7.81
C ASP A 15 7.40 -2.81 -6.43
N LEU A 16 7.90 -1.60 -6.17
CA LEU A 16 8.39 -1.19 -4.86
C LEU A 16 7.27 -1.25 -3.80
N LEU A 17 6.05 -0.84 -4.14
CA LEU A 17 4.89 -0.95 -3.26
C LEU A 17 4.53 -2.40 -2.95
N ARG A 18 4.57 -3.30 -3.93
CA ARG A 18 4.33 -4.74 -3.72
C ARG A 18 5.39 -5.38 -2.82
N VAL A 19 6.62 -4.90 -2.88
CA VAL A 19 7.69 -5.37 -1.97
C VAL A 19 7.50 -4.78 -0.56
N ALA A 20 7.04 -3.53 -0.44
CA ALA A 20 6.81 -2.86 0.84
C ALA A 20 5.56 -3.36 1.57
N PHE A 21 4.51 -3.73 0.83
CA PHE A 21 3.25 -4.26 1.34
C PHE A 21 2.98 -5.62 0.68
N PRO A 22 3.66 -6.70 1.12
CA PRO A 22 3.65 -7.98 0.40
C PRO A 22 2.40 -8.82 0.71
N HIS A 23 1.23 -8.33 0.30
CA HIS A 23 -0.04 -9.06 0.44
C HIS A 23 -0.27 -9.97 -0.77
N ASP A 24 -0.31 -11.28 -0.54
CA ASP A 24 -0.44 -12.31 -1.58
C ASP A 24 -1.78 -12.24 -2.33
N ASN A 25 -2.84 -11.79 -1.66
CA ASN A 25 -4.21 -11.80 -2.17
C ASN A 25 -4.69 -10.43 -2.69
N PHE A 26 -3.89 -9.35 -2.54
CA PHE A 26 -4.29 -8.03 -3.01
C PHE A 26 -4.11 -7.92 -4.54
N PRO A 27 -5.09 -7.36 -5.27
CA PRO A 27 -5.02 -7.27 -6.72
C PRO A 27 -3.97 -6.26 -7.14
N LEU A 28 -3.34 -6.48 -8.30
CA LEU A 28 -2.39 -5.54 -8.88
C LEU A 28 -2.98 -4.13 -9.03
N GLY A 29 -4.27 -4.03 -9.37
CA GLY A 29 -4.98 -2.76 -9.53
C GLY A 29 -4.97 -1.88 -8.28
N ALA A 30 -5.01 -2.47 -7.08
CA ALA A 30 -4.90 -1.70 -5.82
C ALA A 30 -3.52 -1.05 -5.68
N TYR A 31 -2.45 -1.74 -6.07
CA TYR A 31 -1.09 -1.18 -6.08
C TYR A 31 -0.91 -0.11 -7.16
N GLU A 32 -1.53 -0.27 -8.33
CA GLU A 32 -1.52 0.75 -9.39
C GLU A 32 -2.24 2.03 -8.97
N ARG A 33 -3.41 1.91 -8.32
CA ARG A 33 -4.14 3.05 -7.74
C ARG A 33 -3.37 3.70 -6.60
N THR A 34 -2.72 2.90 -5.74
CA THR A 34 -1.82 3.39 -4.69
C THR A 34 -0.64 4.17 -5.26
N ALA A 35 0.01 3.65 -6.31
CA ALA A 35 1.08 4.35 -7.02
C ALA A 35 0.57 5.68 -7.60
N GLN A 36 -0.63 5.68 -8.21
CA GLN A 36 -1.23 6.90 -8.73
C GLN A 36 -1.46 7.94 -7.63
N ALA A 37 -1.94 7.54 -6.45
CA ALA A 37 -2.12 8.45 -5.31
C ALA A 37 -0.79 9.09 -4.84
N VAL A 38 0.31 8.32 -4.81
CA VAL A 38 1.67 8.83 -4.54
C VAL A 38 2.08 9.88 -5.58
N LEU A 39 1.81 9.61 -6.86
CA LEU A 39 2.16 10.52 -7.95
C LEU A 39 1.32 11.80 -7.95
N ASP A 40 0.05 11.70 -7.61
CA ASP A 40 -0.84 12.86 -7.47
C ASP A 40 -0.43 13.74 -6.29
N LYS A 41 -0.03 13.13 -5.16
CA LYS A 41 0.57 13.86 -4.03
C LYS A 41 1.83 14.59 -4.46
N ALA A 42 2.70 13.93 -5.22
CA ALA A 42 3.94 14.52 -5.71
C ALA A 42 3.71 15.64 -6.73
N ALA A 43 2.62 15.60 -7.52
CA ALA A 43 2.28 16.67 -8.46
C ALA A 43 2.07 18.03 -7.76
N GLY A 44 1.58 18.00 -6.51
CA GLY A 44 1.42 19.19 -5.66
C GLY A 44 2.60 19.50 -4.73
N ASP A 45 3.64 18.66 -4.70
CA ASP A 45 4.78 18.78 -3.79
C ASP A 45 6.11 18.66 -4.57
N PRO A 46 6.75 19.78 -4.93
CA PRO A 46 8.00 19.77 -5.69
C PRO A 46 9.15 19.01 -5.01
N ARG A 47 9.16 18.96 -3.66
CA ARG A 47 10.19 18.24 -2.91
C ARG A 47 9.97 16.74 -3.06
N LEU A 48 8.75 16.26 -2.82
CA LEU A 48 8.40 14.85 -3.02
C LEU A 48 8.62 14.43 -4.48
N HIS A 49 8.23 15.29 -5.42
CA HIS A 49 8.46 15.03 -6.84
C HIS A 49 9.95 14.79 -7.17
N GLY A 50 10.83 15.68 -6.70
CA GLY A 50 12.27 15.51 -6.90
C GLY A 50 12.81 14.23 -6.26
N LEU A 51 12.33 13.89 -5.05
CA LEU A 51 12.67 12.63 -4.39
C LEU A 51 12.22 11.42 -5.20
N LEU A 52 11.00 11.43 -5.76
CA LEU A 52 10.48 10.32 -6.55
C LEU A 52 11.25 10.12 -7.84
N VAL A 53 11.50 11.19 -8.60
CA VAL A 53 12.24 11.10 -9.87
C VAL A 53 13.62 10.50 -9.63
N GLN A 54 14.36 11.01 -8.65
CA GLN A 54 15.71 10.53 -8.36
C GLN A 54 15.67 9.11 -7.78
N GLY A 55 14.89 8.88 -6.71
CA GLY A 55 14.88 7.61 -6.00
C GLY A 55 14.37 6.45 -6.85
N LEU A 56 13.38 6.67 -7.73
CA LEU A 56 12.91 5.62 -8.65
C LEU A 56 13.97 5.30 -9.71
N SER A 57 14.72 6.29 -10.19
CA SER A 57 15.86 6.04 -11.08
C SER A 57 16.97 5.27 -10.37
N ASP A 58 17.35 5.66 -9.15
CA ASP A 58 18.40 4.97 -8.37
C ASP A 58 18.00 3.51 -8.06
N VAL A 59 16.73 3.28 -7.74
CA VAL A 59 16.19 1.93 -7.52
C VAL A 59 16.25 1.06 -8.78
N ASP A 60 16.10 1.64 -9.96
CA ASP A 60 15.96 0.89 -11.21
C ASP A 60 17.21 0.87 -12.11
N GLU A 61 18.20 1.73 -11.86
CA GLU A 61 19.40 1.91 -12.70
C GLU A 61 20.72 1.55 -11.99
N GLU A 62 20.79 1.54 -10.66
CA GLU A 62 22.02 1.19 -9.95
C GLU A 62 22.34 -0.33 -9.96
N ARG A 63 21.61 -1.12 -10.74
CA ARG A 63 21.65 -2.59 -10.75
C ARG A 63 21.76 -3.12 -12.18
N GLU A 64 22.29 -4.33 -12.33
CA GLU A 64 22.45 -4.98 -13.64
C GLU A 64 21.10 -5.31 -14.31
N VAL A 65 20.06 -5.49 -13.51
CA VAL A 65 18.69 -5.76 -13.96
C VAL A 65 17.72 -4.76 -13.33
N PRO A 66 16.57 -4.47 -13.99
CA PRO A 66 15.51 -3.63 -13.42
C PRO A 66 15.03 -4.15 -12.07
N PHE A 67 14.47 -3.26 -11.24
CA PHE A 67 13.93 -3.64 -9.93
C PHE A 67 12.86 -4.73 -10.03
N SER A 68 12.04 -4.67 -11.08
CA SER A 68 10.98 -5.65 -11.39
C SER A 68 11.48 -7.08 -11.64
N GLU A 69 12.76 -7.22 -11.98
CA GLU A 69 13.39 -8.51 -12.31
C GLU A 69 14.23 -9.06 -11.14
N LEU A 70 14.32 -8.32 -10.03
CA LEU A 70 15.06 -8.78 -8.86
C LEU A 70 14.36 -9.97 -8.19
N PRO A 71 15.12 -10.96 -7.69
CA PRO A 71 14.59 -11.96 -6.78
C PRO A 71 13.97 -11.30 -5.55
N ALA A 72 12.85 -11.82 -5.04
CA ALA A 72 12.11 -11.22 -3.93
C ALA A 72 12.97 -10.91 -2.69
N ALA A 73 13.89 -11.82 -2.33
CA ALA A 73 14.82 -11.61 -1.23
C ALA A 73 15.77 -10.43 -1.46
N THR A 74 16.23 -10.24 -2.70
CA THR A 74 17.08 -9.11 -3.10
C THR A 74 16.30 -7.81 -3.11
N ALA A 75 15.08 -7.80 -3.67
CA ALA A 75 14.21 -6.63 -3.65
C ALA A 75 13.91 -6.17 -2.21
N ALA A 76 13.66 -7.10 -1.28
CA ALA A 76 13.47 -6.81 0.14
C ALA A 76 14.74 -6.27 0.83
N LEU A 77 15.94 -6.65 0.38
CA LEU A 77 17.20 -6.07 0.87
C LEU A 77 17.38 -4.64 0.36
N VAL A 78 17.04 -4.39 -0.91
CA VAL A 78 17.04 -3.03 -1.48
C VAL A 78 16.09 -2.13 -0.71
N LEU A 79 14.84 -2.56 -0.49
CA LEU A 79 13.86 -1.80 0.28
C LEU A 79 14.36 -1.48 1.70
N ARG A 80 14.98 -2.47 2.38
CA ARG A 80 15.59 -2.25 3.71
C ARG A 80 16.73 -1.24 3.69
N GLY A 81 17.52 -1.19 2.62
CA GLY A 81 18.56 -0.16 2.45
C GLY A 81 18.00 1.26 2.30
N LEU A 82 16.75 1.39 1.85
CA LEU A 82 16.04 2.65 1.71
C LEU A 82 15.23 3.03 2.95
N ASP A 83 15.23 2.19 4.00
CA ASP A 83 14.46 2.43 5.20
C ASP A 83 14.81 3.80 5.81
N ARG A 84 13.76 4.53 6.22
CA ARG A 84 13.84 5.89 6.79
C ARG A 84 14.46 6.96 5.89
N THR A 85 14.71 6.68 4.61
CA THR A 85 15.07 7.72 3.64
C THR A 85 13.86 8.62 3.36
N PRO A 86 14.03 9.93 3.12
CA PRO A 86 12.91 10.81 2.75
C PRO A 86 12.14 10.33 1.51
N PHE A 87 12.82 9.65 0.59
CA PHE A 87 12.23 9.01 -0.58
C PHE A 87 11.21 7.93 -0.18
N LEU A 88 11.66 6.90 0.58
CA LEU A 88 10.78 5.80 0.95
C LEU A 88 9.70 6.24 1.94
N THR A 89 10.03 7.10 2.92
CA THR A 89 9.05 7.65 3.85
C THR A 89 7.94 8.40 3.11
N GLY A 90 8.27 9.25 2.14
CA GLY A 90 7.27 9.97 1.35
C GLY A 90 6.34 9.07 0.54
N ILE A 91 6.81 7.90 0.10
CA ILE A 91 5.98 6.88 -0.57
C ILE A 91 5.07 6.20 0.46
N VAL A 92 5.64 5.70 1.56
CA VAL A 92 4.90 4.92 2.57
C VAL A 92 3.82 5.76 3.27
N ASP A 93 4.08 7.03 3.55
CA ASP A 93 3.14 7.96 4.17
C ASP A 93 1.82 8.08 3.38
N VAL A 94 1.90 8.00 2.05
CA VAL A 94 0.72 8.02 1.18
C VAL A 94 0.18 6.62 0.98
N ALA A 95 1.06 5.64 0.74
CA ALA A 95 0.69 4.29 0.35
C ALA A 95 -0.11 3.56 1.42
N VAL A 96 0.23 3.74 2.71
CA VAL A 96 -0.52 3.10 3.80
C VAL A 96 -1.97 3.56 3.88
N VAL A 97 -2.25 4.82 3.49
CA VAL A 97 -3.62 5.31 3.44
C VAL A 97 -4.29 4.81 2.17
N ALA A 98 -3.68 5.05 1.01
CA ALA A 98 -4.28 4.74 -0.28
C ALA A 98 -4.55 3.24 -0.51
N LEU A 99 -3.64 2.37 -0.06
CA LEU A 99 -3.79 0.92 -0.26
C LEU A 99 -4.90 0.34 0.61
N TYR A 100 -5.03 0.80 1.85
CA TYR A 100 -6.03 0.28 2.80
C TYR A 100 -7.35 1.05 2.76
N ASP A 101 -7.45 2.14 2.01
CA ASP A 101 -8.69 2.84 1.64
C ASP A 101 -9.22 2.37 0.27
N ASP A 102 -8.60 1.35 -0.33
CA ASP A 102 -9.02 0.78 -1.60
C ASP A 102 -10.21 -0.19 -1.41
N HIS A 103 -11.28 0.02 -2.17
CA HIS A 103 -12.50 -0.78 -2.02
C HIS A 103 -12.32 -2.26 -2.39
N GLU A 104 -11.44 -2.62 -3.34
CA GLU A 104 -11.17 -4.03 -3.63
C GLU A 104 -10.38 -4.67 -2.48
N VAL A 105 -9.51 -3.90 -1.83
CA VAL A 105 -8.79 -4.34 -0.62
C VAL A 105 -9.76 -4.51 0.56
N TRP A 106 -10.77 -3.65 0.70
CA TRP A 106 -11.80 -3.80 1.72
C TRP A 106 -12.57 -5.11 1.60
N GLU A 107 -12.99 -5.48 0.40
CA GLU A 107 -13.68 -6.74 0.12
C GLU A 107 -12.82 -7.95 0.54
N ILE A 108 -11.50 -7.90 0.31
CA ILE A 108 -10.56 -8.95 0.70
C ILE A 108 -10.38 -9.03 2.22
N LEU A 109 -10.33 -7.87 2.89
CA LEU A 109 -10.13 -7.78 4.34
C LEU A 109 -11.42 -7.98 5.14
N GLY A 110 -12.59 -8.09 4.48
CA GLY A 110 -13.89 -8.14 5.15
C GLY A 110 -14.30 -6.79 5.77
N TYR A 111 -13.70 -5.69 5.34
CA TYR A 111 -14.07 -4.37 5.83
C TYR A 111 -15.30 -3.86 5.07
N GLU A 112 -16.43 -3.67 5.76
CA GLU A 112 -17.70 -3.29 5.12
C GLU A 112 -17.82 -1.78 4.79
N GLY A 113 -16.70 -1.06 4.78
CA GLY A 113 -16.65 0.39 4.59
C GLY A 113 -17.21 1.19 5.78
N ALA A 114 -17.27 2.51 5.64
CA ALA A 114 -17.75 3.43 6.68
C ALA A 114 -19.13 3.02 7.23
N SER A 115 -19.33 3.21 8.53
CA SER A 115 -20.53 2.78 9.25
C SER A 115 -21.41 3.92 9.77
N PHE A 116 -20.91 5.16 9.80
CA PHE A 116 -21.61 6.28 10.43
C PHE A 116 -22.97 6.57 9.79
N ASP A 117 -23.00 6.59 8.46
CA ASP A 117 -24.20 6.77 7.64
C ASP A 117 -25.10 5.51 7.60
N LYS A 118 -24.59 4.37 8.06
CA LYS A 118 -25.28 3.06 8.07
C LYS A 118 -25.80 2.65 9.46
N GLY A 119 -25.71 3.52 10.46
CA GLY A 119 -26.19 3.23 11.82
C GLY A 119 -25.23 2.41 12.69
N GLY A 120 -23.96 2.28 12.29
CA GLY A 120 -22.93 1.53 13.02
C GLY A 120 -22.71 0.10 12.49
N TYR A 121 -21.91 -0.69 13.22
CA TYR A 121 -21.63 -2.10 12.90
C TYR A 121 -22.41 -3.10 13.76
N ILE A 122 -23.20 -2.64 14.75
CA ILE A 122 -23.92 -3.53 15.68
C ILE A 122 -24.72 -4.61 14.93
N ASP A 123 -25.46 -4.22 13.88
CA ASP A 123 -26.23 -5.12 13.03
C ASP A 123 -25.58 -5.32 11.65
N ARG A 124 -24.27 -5.10 11.54
CA ARG A 124 -23.51 -5.10 10.28
C ARG A 124 -22.06 -5.53 10.56
N GLY A 125 -21.80 -6.82 10.70
CA GLY A 125 -20.44 -7.35 10.77
C GLY A 125 -19.65 -7.15 12.07
N PHE A 126 -20.24 -6.62 13.15
CA PHE A 126 -19.51 -6.50 14.43
C PHE A 126 -19.14 -7.86 15.02
N ASP A 127 -20.03 -8.85 14.89
CA ASP A 127 -19.91 -10.20 15.43
C ASP A 127 -19.79 -11.29 14.35
N ASP A 128 -19.53 -10.92 13.09
CA ASP A 128 -19.25 -11.85 11.98
C ASP A 128 -17.84 -12.47 12.09
N LEU A 129 -17.57 -13.14 13.22
CA LEU A 129 -16.26 -13.72 13.54
C LEU A 129 -16.19 -15.18 13.08
N ASP A 130 -15.69 -15.42 11.87
CA ASP A 130 -15.49 -16.78 11.32
C ASP A 130 -14.52 -17.66 12.14
N TRP A 131 -13.71 -17.05 12.99
CA TRP A 131 -12.65 -17.70 13.76
C TRP A 131 -13.04 -17.98 15.21
N LEU A 132 -14.12 -17.37 15.72
CA LEU A 132 -14.58 -17.54 17.09
C LEU A 132 -15.88 -18.36 17.07
N PRO A 133 -15.90 -19.58 17.64
CA PRO A 133 -17.15 -20.34 17.75
C PRO A 133 -18.15 -19.59 18.63
N ASP A 134 -19.45 -19.85 18.39
CA ASP A 134 -20.55 -19.20 19.11
C ASP A 134 -20.27 -19.15 20.61
N PRO A 135 -20.20 -17.95 21.22
CA PRO A 135 -19.93 -17.83 22.63
C PRO A 135 -21.06 -18.50 23.43
N SER A 136 -20.72 -19.40 24.35
CA SER A 136 -21.70 -20.00 25.25
C SER A 136 -22.35 -18.90 26.10
N ILE A 137 -23.66 -18.71 25.95
CA ILE A 137 -24.47 -17.79 26.77
C ILE A 137 -24.76 -18.45 28.14
N ASP A 138 -23.73 -18.95 28.80
CA ASP A 138 -23.82 -19.33 30.21
C ASP A 138 -23.51 -18.07 31.01
N ASN A 139 -24.56 -17.27 31.23
CA ASN A 139 -24.51 -16.19 32.21
C ASN A 139 -24.37 -16.85 33.60
N GLU A 140 -23.14 -17.02 34.09
CA GLU A 140 -22.92 -17.24 35.52
C GLU A 140 -23.44 -16.00 36.26
N VAL A 141 -24.67 -16.15 36.75
CA VAL A 141 -25.26 -15.30 37.79
C VAL A 141 -24.38 -15.42 39.04
N ALA A 142 -23.48 -14.44 39.20
CA ALA A 142 -22.82 -14.16 40.47
C ALA A 142 -23.76 -13.39 41.41
#